data_AF-A0A412XX61-F1
#
_entry.id   AF-A0A412XX61-F1
#
_cell.length_a   1.000
_cell.length_b   1.000
_cell.length_c   1.000
_cell.angle_alpha   90.00
_cell.angle_beta   90.00
_cell.angle_gamma   90.00
#
_symmetry.space_group_name_H-M   'P 1'
#
loop_
_entity.id
_entity.type
_entity.pdbx_description
1 polymer ?
#
loop_
_entity_poly.entity_id
_entity_poly.type
_entity_poly.pdbx_seq_one_letter_code
_entity_poly.pdbx_strand_id
1 'polypeptide(L)'
;MEEDKNYISMIHGDLTRAAQMQNGMPENIGVMSIKTANRTILEASQLPTPRALWDSFWYEGELSCLFADSNVGKSILAVQIADCIARTDNVLYLDFELSEKQFQLRYTDEYGKPYTFPERLYRVSLDSDALLDADFEGTIIGSIEQMAQQTRCRIFIVDNLTYLCCAMEKGDAAGRLMIQLNNLKKRYGLSILVLAHTPKRSLDCPITSNDLAGSKRLYNFFDSVFVIGKSALDGGLRYVKQLKVRYGTFSYDADNVIVYEIEKTDAFLQFVFRGYSTEKEHLKKPGDNESGQRDCLILQLSQSGKSVREIASQVNCGKSTVSRIIQRSKEDRNAAVPGVPLSRPKENGTMGQVGQHGTDGTSGIAGEARQAELFAGHEKEDKP
;
A
#
# COMPACT_ATOMS: atom_id res chain seq x y z
N MET A 1 20.70 12.48 -41.44
CA MET A 1 21.65 12.48 -40.29
C MET A 1 21.32 11.44 -39.23
N GLU A 2 20.08 11.32 -38.74
CA GLU A 2 19.72 10.26 -37.78
C GLU A 2 19.52 8.89 -38.47
N GLU A 3 18.94 8.88 -39.67
CA GLU A 3 18.84 7.69 -40.53
C GLU A 3 20.23 7.15 -40.95
N ASP A 4 21.16 8.02 -41.36
CA ASP A 4 22.52 7.62 -41.78
C ASP A 4 23.34 6.97 -40.66
N LYS A 5 23.18 7.45 -39.41
CA LYS A 5 23.82 6.85 -38.23
C LYS A 5 23.27 5.44 -37.97
N ASN A 6 21.99 5.22 -38.26
CA ASN A 6 21.35 3.93 -38.06
C ASN A 6 21.90 2.88 -39.04
N TYR A 7 22.09 3.24 -40.31
CA TYR A 7 22.71 2.36 -41.31
C TYR A 7 24.15 1.96 -40.97
N ILE A 8 24.98 2.91 -40.52
CA ILE A 8 26.37 2.62 -40.10
C ILE A 8 26.39 1.66 -38.91
N SER A 9 25.50 1.85 -37.94
CA SER A 9 25.40 0.98 -36.76
C SER A 9 24.93 -0.44 -37.13
N MET A 10 23.98 -0.58 -38.07
CA MET A 10 23.55 -1.88 -38.60
C MET A 10 24.70 -2.61 -39.31
N ILE A 11 25.44 -1.92 -40.17
CA ILE A 11 26.59 -2.50 -40.87
C ILE A 11 27.65 -2.97 -39.87
N HIS A 12 27.94 -2.19 -38.83
CA HIS A 12 28.84 -2.62 -37.75
C HIS A 12 28.31 -3.83 -36.96
N GLY A 13 26.99 -3.92 -36.74
CA GLY A 13 26.33 -5.07 -36.12
C GLY A 13 26.49 -6.34 -36.95
N ASP A 14 26.26 -6.24 -38.25
CA ASP A 14 26.41 -7.35 -39.18
C ASP A 14 27.88 -7.79 -39.34
N LEU A 15 28.82 -6.84 -39.36
CA LEU A 15 30.26 -7.12 -39.37
C LEU A 15 30.72 -7.84 -38.10
N THR A 16 30.27 -7.39 -36.92
CA THR A 16 30.61 -8.04 -35.65
C THR A 16 29.98 -9.43 -35.52
N ARG A 17 28.77 -9.62 -36.08
CA ARG A 17 28.13 -10.93 -36.23
C ARG A 17 28.96 -11.87 -37.13
N ALA A 18 29.33 -11.41 -38.32
CA ALA A 18 30.12 -12.18 -39.27
C ALA A 18 31.51 -12.55 -38.70
N ALA A 19 32.16 -11.63 -37.99
CA ALA A 19 33.44 -11.88 -37.33
C ALA A 19 33.34 -12.96 -36.24
N GLN A 20 32.25 -12.98 -35.46
CA GLN A 20 32.01 -14.03 -34.46
C GLN A 20 31.86 -15.41 -35.13
N MET A 21 31.11 -15.49 -36.23
CA MET A 21 30.93 -16.73 -36.99
C MET A 21 32.23 -17.20 -37.65
N GLN A 22 33.04 -16.28 -38.20
CA GLN A 22 34.36 -16.60 -38.76
C GLN A 22 35.31 -17.20 -37.71
N ASN A 23 35.21 -16.75 -36.46
CA ASN A 23 35.99 -17.31 -35.35
C ASN A 23 35.46 -18.67 -34.85
N GLY A 24 34.48 -19.28 -35.52
CA GLY A 24 33.93 -20.59 -35.19
C GLY A 24 33.02 -20.61 -33.96
N MET A 25 32.67 -19.44 -33.41
CA MET A 25 31.75 -19.33 -32.28
C MET A 25 30.29 -19.39 -32.75
N PRO A 26 29.50 -20.40 -32.34
CA PRO A 26 28.10 -20.50 -32.75
C PRO A 26 27.26 -19.37 -32.13
N GLU A 27 26.16 -19.01 -32.78
CA GLU A 27 25.22 -18.01 -32.23
C GLU A 27 24.29 -18.59 -31.18
N ASN A 28 24.02 -19.90 -31.23
CA ASN A 28 23.13 -20.57 -30.29
C ASN A 28 23.65 -21.97 -29.97
N ILE A 29 23.58 -22.35 -28.70
CA ILE A 29 23.79 -23.72 -28.21
C ILE A 29 22.63 -24.08 -27.28
N GLY A 30 21.78 -25.02 -27.70
CA GLY A 30 20.56 -25.37 -26.96
C GLY A 30 19.65 -24.14 -26.78
N VAL A 31 19.31 -23.81 -25.53
CA VAL A 31 18.46 -22.66 -25.17
C VAL A 31 19.25 -21.36 -24.95
N MET A 32 20.57 -21.37 -25.17
CA MET A 32 21.45 -20.23 -24.90
C MET A 32 21.86 -19.52 -26.18
N SER A 33 21.72 -18.19 -26.20
CA SER A 33 22.22 -17.33 -27.28
C SER A 33 23.60 -16.76 -26.92
N ILE A 34 24.54 -16.79 -27.87
CA ILE A 34 25.92 -16.35 -27.69
C ILE A 34 26.15 -15.13 -28.59
N LYS A 35 26.50 -14.01 -27.95
CA LYS A 35 26.90 -12.77 -28.62
C LYS A 35 28.12 -12.21 -27.90
N THR A 36 29.06 -11.62 -28.64
CA THR A 36 30.12 -10.82 -28.01
C THR A 36 29.53 -9.63 -27.26
N ALA A 37 30.15 -9.22 -26.15
CA ALA A 37 29.67 -8.09 -25.37
C ALA A 37 29.55 -6.79 -26.20
N ASN A 38 30.51 -6.55 -27.11
CA ASN A 38 30.48 -5.40 -28.01
C ASN A 38 29.28 -5.44 -28.97
N ARG A 39 28.96 -6.61 -29.53
CA ARG A 39 27.78 -6.80 -30.36
C ARG A 39 26.51 -6.55 -29.56
N THR A 40 26.43 -7.07 -28.33
CA THR A 40 25.28 -6.86 -27.44
C THR A 40 25.03 -5.37 -27.18
N ILE A 41 26.07 -4.59 -26.86
CA ILE A 41 25.92 -3.15 -26.61
C ILE A 41 25.53 -2.40 -27.89
N LEU A 42 26.15 -2.74 -29.02
CA LEU A 42 25.84 -2.10 -30.30
C LEU A 42 24.40 -2.35 -30.74
N GLU A 43 23.94 -3.62 -30.72
CA GLU A 43 22.55 -3.95 -31.04
C GLU A 43 21.57 -3.32 -30.03
N ALA A 44 21.91 -3.31 -28.73
CA ALA A 44 21.08 -2.67 -27.71
C ALA A 44 21.01 -1.14 -27.86
N SER A 45 22.04 -0.50 -28.42
CA SER A 45 22.05 0.95 -28.64
C SER A 45 21.03 1.43 -29.68
N GLN A 46 20.51 0.52 -30.50
CA GLN A 46 19.45 0.79 -31.46
C GLN A 46 18.05 0.70 -30.84
N LEU A 47 17.94 0.14 -29.63
CA LEU A 47 16.67 0.04 -28.91
C LEU A 47 16.39 1.35 -28.17
N PRO A 48 15.11 1.74 -28.04
CA PRO A 48 14.75 2.91 -27.25
C PRO A 48 15.16 2.68 -25.79
N THR A 49 15.61 3.77 -25.16
CA THR A 49 15.91 3.77 -23.73
C THR A 49 14.60 3.63 -22.94
N PRO A 50 14.51 2.71 -21.97
CA PRO A 50 13.29 2.55 -21.17
C PRO A 50 12.89 3.85 -20.49
N ARG A 51 11.63 4.27 -20.64
CA ARG A 51 11.11 5.48 -20.02
C ARG A 51 10.74 5.22 -18.56
N ALA A 52 10.89 6.25 -17.72
CA ALA A 52 10.32 6.28 -16.39
C ALA A 52 8.78 6.31 -16.46
N LEU A 53 8.14 5.28 -15.90
CA LEU A 53 6.69 5.22 -15.74
C LEU A 53 6.23 5.95 -14.48
N TRP A 54 7.06 5.90 -13.43
CA TRP A 54 6.81 6.63 -12.19
C TRP A 54 8.13 7.06 -11.55
N ASP A 55 8.53 8.31 -11.81
CA ASP A 55 9.81 8.90 -11.38
C ASP A 55 10.98 7.90 -11.51
N SER A 56 11.80 7.75 -10.48
CA SER A 56 12.86 6.75 -10.42
C SER A 56 12.39 5.39 -9.87
N PHE A 57 11.11 5.23 -9.56
CA PHE A 57 10.59 4.02 -8.89
C PHE A 57 10.27 2.88 -9.85
N TRP A 58 9.86 3.21 -11.08
CA TRP A 58 9.41 2.21 -12.05
C TRP A 58 9.69 2.65 -13.48
N TYR A 59 10.31 1.75 -14.26
CA TYR A 59 10.61 1.96 -15.67
C TYR A 59 9.89 0.96 -16.59
N GLU A 60 9.77 1.31 -17.86
CA GLU A 60 9.23 0.43 -18.89
C GLU A 60 10.00 -0.90 -18.97
N GLY A 61 9.27 -2.01 -19.12
CA GLY A 61 9.84 -3.36 -19.21
C GLY A 61 10.28 -3.96 -17.86
N GLU A 62 10.00 -3.30 -16.74
CA GLU A 62 10.25 -3.82 -15.39
C GLU A 62 9.06 -4.59 -14.82
N LEU A 63 9.36 -5.64 -14.06
CA LEU A 63 8.46 -6.26 -13.09
C LEU A 63 8.79 -5.65 -11.72
N SER A 64 7.96 -4.74 -11.24
CA SER A 64 8.21 -3.94 -10.04
C SER A 64 7.28 -4.30 -8.91
N CYS A 65 7.71 -4.08 -7.67
CA CYS A 65 6.88 -4.31 -6.49
C CYS A 65 6.70 -3.04 -5.65
N LEU A 66 5.44 -2.72 -5.34
CA LEU A 66 5.06 -1.79 -4.30
C LEU A 66 4.49 -2.56 -3.11
N PHE A 67 5.17 -2.51 -1.97
CA PHE A 67 4.66 -3.14 -0.76
C PHE A 67 4.48 -2.15 0.39
N ALA A 68 3.62 -2.52 1.34
CA ALA A 68 3.37 -1.78 2.57
C ALA A 68 2.43 -2.58 3.47
N ASP A 69 2.34 -2.16 4.74
CA ASP A 69 1.34 -2.66 5.67
C ASP A 69 -0.09 -2.37 5.16
N SER A 70 -1.07 -3.08 5.72
CA SER A 70 -2.48 -2.87 5.40
C SER A 70 -2.94 -1.46 5.79
N ASN A 71 -3.83 -0.87 4.98
CA ASN A 71 -4.40 0.47 5.17
C ASN A 71 -3.39 1.64 5.16
N VAL A 72 -2.17 1.41 4.69
CA VAL A 72 -1.16 2.47 4.54
C VAL A 72 -1.42 3.35 3.31
N GLY A 73 -2.17 2.85 2.32
CA GLY A 73 -2.54 3.62 1.11
C GLY A 73 -1.98 3.06 -0.20
N LYS A 74 -1.55 1.79 -0.24
CA LYS A 74 -1.01 1.12 -1.44
C LYS A 74 -1.87 1.32 -2.70
N SER A 75 -3.15 0.94 -2.63
CA SER A 75 -4.09 1.08 -3.74
C SER A 75 -4.32 2.53 -4.15
N ILE A 76 -4.27 3.47 -3.19
CA ILE A 76 -4.41 4.90 -3.48
C ILE A 76 -3.21 5.37 -4.32
N LEU A 77 -1.99 5.04 -3.90
CA LEU A 77 -0.79 5.37 -4.67
C LEU A 77 -0.78 4.65 -6.02
N ALA A 78 -1.21 3.39 -6.08
CA ALA A 78 -1.29 2.63 -7.33
C ALA A 78 -2.23 3.26 -8.35
N VAL A 79 -3.42 3.70 -7.92
CA VAL A 79 -4.36 4.40 -8.81
C VAL A 79 -3.82 5.78 -9.22
N GLN A 80 -3.12 6.49 -8.34
CA GLN A 80 -2.47 7.75 -8.69
C GLN A 80 -1.36 7.57 -9.73
N ILE A 81 -0.55 6.51 -9.61
CA ILE A 81 0.43 6.10 -10.63
C ILE A 81 -0.30 5.78 -11.94
N ALA A 82 -1.38 5.01 -11.87
CA ALA A 82 -2.17 4.62 -13.03
C ALA A 82 -2.78 5.83 -13.76
N ASP A 83 -3.37 6.78 -13.02
CA ASP A 83 -3.92 8.04 -13.56
C ASP A 83 -2.84 8.85 -14.28
N CYS A 84 -1.65 8.97 -13.68
CA CYS A 84 -0.54 9.71 -14.27
C CYS A 84 -0.11 9.10 -15.61
N ILE A 85 0.15 7.78 -15.62
CA ILE A 85 0.58 7.05 -16.82
C ILE A 85 -0.51 7.05 -17.90
N ALA A 86 -1.78 6.96 -17.50
CA ALA A 86 -2.91 6.91 -18.42
C ALA A 86 -3.11 8.20 -19.24
N ARG A 87 -2.42 9.29 -18.88
CA ARG A 87 -2.39 10.51 -19.70
C ARG A 87 -1.71 10.29 -21.04
N THR A 88 -0.77 9.34 -21.12
CA THR A 88 0.00 9.05 -22.35
C THR A 88 -0.21 7.62 -22.86
N ASP A 89 -0.46 6.65 -21.98
CA ASP A 89 -0.45 5.23 -22.30
C ASP A 89 -1.74 4.53 -21.89
N ASN A 90 -2.01 3.35 -22.47
CA ASN A 90 -3.06 2.48 -21.94
C ASN A 90 -2.56 1.77 -20.68
N VAL A 91 -3.38 1.76 -19.63
CA VAL A 91 -3.08 1.13 -18.34
C VAL A 91 -4.20 0.20 -17.94
N LEU A 92 -3.87 -1.05 -17.63
CA LEU A 92 -4.78 -2.01 -17.02
C LEU A 92 -4.51 -2.09 -15.52
N TYR A 93 -5.41 -1.53 -14.71
CA TYR A 93 -5.38 -1.62 -13.25
C TYR A 93 -6.29 -2.77 -12.80
N LEU A 94 -5.68 -3.90 -12.48
CA LEU A 94 -6.32 -5.12 -12.02
C LEU A 94 -6.64 -4.96 -10.52
N ASP A 95 -7.89 -4.64 -10.22
CA ASP A 95 -8.42 -4.40 -8.87
C ASP A 95 -9.18 -5.65 -8.40
N PHE A 96 -8.51 -6.43 -7.56
CA PHE A 96 -8.98 -7.67 -6.99
C PHE A 96 -9.44 -7.51 -5.54
N GLU A 97 -9.43 -6.29 -4.99
CA GLU A 97 -9.73 -6.05 -3.58
C GLU A 97 -11.00 -5.20 -3.39
N LEU A 98 -11.20 -4.17 -4.21
CA LEU A 98 -12.33 -3.25 -4.02
C LEU A 98 -13.52 -3.61 -4.90
N SER A 99 -14.71 -3.48 -4.32
CA SER A 99 -15.95 -3.37 -5.11
C SER A 99 -15.98 -2.05 -5.89
N GLU A 100 -16.78 -2.02 -6.97
CA GLU A 100 -17.02 -0.81 -7.76
C GLU A 100 -17.49 0.37 -6.91
N LYS A 101 -18.37 0.11 -5.93
CA LYS A 101 -18.88 1.15 -5.04
C LYS A 101 -17.79 1.71 -4.13
N GLN A 102 -16.92 0.86 -3.57
CA GLN A 102 -15.79 1.31 -2.75
C GLN A 102 -14.79 2.12 -3.57
N PHE A 103 -14.54 1.72 -4.81
CA PHE A 103 -13.71 2.50 -5.75
C PHE A 103 -14.33 3.87 -6.02
N GLN A 104 -15.62 3.92 -6.38
CA GLN A 104 -16.34 5.18 -6.63
C GLN A 104 -16.31 6.13 -5.43
N LEU A 105 -16.51 5.64 -4.20
CA LEU A 105 -16.48 6.46 -2.99
C LEU A 105 -15.11 7.13 -2.73
N ARG A 106 -14.01 6.48 -3.11
CA ARG A 106 -12.67 7.09 -3.03
C ARG A 106 -12.53 8.25 -4.00
N TYR A 107 -13.15 8.15 -5.17
CA TYR A 107 -12.97 9.08 -6.28
C TYR A 107 -14.21 9.92 -6.60
N THR A 108 -14.93 10.36 -5.56
CA THR A 108 -16.12 11.22 -5.65
C THR A 108 -16.07 12.28 -4.57
N ASP A 109 -16.27 13.55 -4.87
CA ASP A 109 -16.21 14.62 -3.87
C ASP A 109 -17.37 14.58 -2.84
N GLU A 110 -17.35 15.52 -1.90
CA GLU A 110 -18.38 15.65 -0.86
C GLU A 110 -19.78 16.00 -1.40
N TYR A 111 -19.86 16.52 -2.64
CA TYR A 111 -21.11 16.87 -3.32
C TYR A 111 -21.62 15.73 -4.23
N GLY A 112 -20.92 14.60 -4.27
CA GLY A 112 -21.30 13.45 -5.09
C GLY A 112 -20.81 13.51 -6.54
N LYS A 113 -19.93 14.44 -6.89
CA LYS A 113 -19.35 14.53 -8.24
C LYS A 113 -18.15 13.60 -8.37
N PRO A 114 -18.16 12.64 -9.31
CA PRO A 114 -17.04 11.73 -9.52
C PRO A 114 -15.86 12.43 -10.20
N TYR A 115 -14.65 11.98 -9.88
CA TYR A 115 -13.44 12.33 -10.62
C TYR A 115 -13.48 11.74 -12.03
N THR A 116 -13.00 12.49 -13.01
CA THR A 116 -12.91 12.04 -14.41
C THR A 116 -11.50 11.54 -14.70
N PHE A 117 -11.35 10.22 -14.71
CA PHE A 117 -10.09 9.57 -15.09
C PHE A 117 -9.80 9.71 -16.59
N PRO A 118 -8.51 9.62 -17.01
CA PRO A 118 -8.15 9.50 -18.42
C PRO A 118 -8.82 8.27 -19.06
N GLU A 119 -9.29 8.41 -20.31
CA GLU A 119 -9.98 7.32 -21.04
C GLU A 119 -9.12 6.06 -21.28
N ARG A 120 -7.79 6.19 -21.11
CA ARG A 120 -6.82 5.10 -21.27
C ARG A 120 -6.57 4.32 -19.98
N LEU A 121 -7.21 4.71 -18.86
CA LEU A 121 -7.17 3.96 -17.61
C LEU A 121 -8.33 2.97 -17.56
N TYR A 122 -8.00 1.69 -17.65
CA TYR A 122 -8.96 0.60 -17.61
C TYR A 122 -8.87 -0.11 -16.26
N ARG A 123 -9.93 -0.04 -15.45
CA ARG A 123 -10.07 -0.85 -14.24
C ARG A 123 -10.59 -2.24 -14.61
N VAL A 124 -9.88 -3.27 -14.19
CA VAL A 124 -10.23 -4.67 -14.41
C VAL A 124 -10.60 -5.29 -13.07
N SER A 125 -11.83 -5.78 -12.93
CA SER A 125 -12.28 -6.52 -11.76
C SER A 125 -12.21 -8.02 -11.99
N LEU A 126 -12.06 -8.78 -10.91
CA LEU A 126 -12.06 -10.24 -10.95
C LEU A 126 -13.48 -10.79 -10.74
N ASP A 127 -13.91 -11.68 -11.63
CA ASP A 127 -15.10 -12.49 -11.39
C ASP A 127 -14.72 -13.66 -10.46
N SER A 128 -15.07 -13.52 -9.18
CA SER A 128 -14.70 -14.50 -8.14
C SER A 128 -15.39 -15.85 -8.34
N ASP A 129 -16.58 -15.86 -8.95
CA ASP A 129 -17.34 -17.10 -9.16
C ASP A 129 -16.69 -17.96 -10.25
N ALA A 130 -16.03 -17.33 -11.22
CA ALA A 130 -15.30 -18.01 -12.30
C ALA A 130 -13.99 -18.70 -11.83
N LEU A 131 -13.54 -18.47 -10.58
CA LEU A 131 -12.26 -18.95 -10.06
C LEU A 131 -12.37 -20.13 -9.09
N LEU A 132 -13.58 -20.53 -8.69
CA LEU A 132 -13.80 -21.50 -7.61
C LEU A 132 -13.29 -22.92 -7.94
N ASP A 133 -13.16 -23.28 -9.23
CA ASP A 133 -12.81 -24.63 -9.69
C ASP A 133 -11.52 -24.72 -10.53
N ALA A 134 -10.76 -23.62 -10.66
CA ALA A 134 -9.61 -23.53 -11.56
C ALA A 134 -8.25 -23.41 -10.83
N ASP A 135 -7.16 -23.77 -11.51
CA ASP A 135 -5.82 -23.36 -11.10
C ASP A 135 -5.75 -21.83 -11.16
N PHE A 136 -5.89 -21.20 -9.98
CA PHE A 136 -5.92 -19.75 -9.84
C PHE A 136 -4.68 -19.10 -10.44
N GLU A 137 -3.49 -19.68 -10.24
CA GLU A 137 -2.21 -19.18 -10.75
C GLU A 137 -2.22 -19.15 -12.29
N GLY A 138 -2.49 -20.30 -12.92
CA GLY A 138 -2.56 -20.43 -14.36
C GLY A 138 -3.66 -19.58 -15.01
N THR A 139 -4.81 -19.44 -14.34
CA THR A 139 -5.96 -18.66 -14.85
C THR A 139 -5.65 -17.17 -14.87
N ILE A 140 -5.07 -16.63 -13.80
CA ILE A 140 -4.67 -15.21 -13.74
C ILE A 140 -3.58 -14.92 -14.77
N ILE A 141 -2.55 -15.77 -14.86
CA ILE A 141 -1.47 -15.61 -15.84
C ILE A 141 -1.98 -15.69 -17.27
N GLY A 142 -2.84 -16.68 -17.57
CA GLY A 142 -3.48 -16.81 -18.87
C GLY A 142 -4.35 -15.59 -19.21
N SER A 143 -5.08 -15.06 -18.23
CA SER A 143 -5.89 -13.85 -18.40
C SER A 143 -5.02 -12.61 -18.69
N ILE A 144 -3.91 -12.43 -17.97
CA ILE A 144 -2.94 -11.35 -18.23
C ILE A 144 -2.35 -11.49 -19.64
N GLU A 145 -1.99 -12.71 -20.05
CA GLU A 145 -1.47 -12.97 -21.40
C GLU A 145 -2.51 -12.64 -22.49
N GLN A 146 -3.76 -13.07 -22.31
CA GLN A 146 -4.85 -12.73 -23.23
C GLN A 146 -5.11 -11.23 -23.29
N MET A 147 -5.15 -10.55 -22.14
CA MET A 147 -5.29 -9.10 -22.09
C MET A 147 -4.15 -8.40 -22.85
N ALA A 148 -2.90 -8.82 -22.64
CA ALA A 148 -1.73 -8.25 -23.32
C ALA A 148 -1.79 -8.44 -24.86
N GLN A 149 -2.34 -9.56 -25.33
CA GLN A 149 -2.50 -9.84 -26.76
C GLN A 149 -3.65 -9.05 -27.40
N GLN A 150 -4.81 -9.06 -26.74
CA GLN A 150 -6.05 -8.53 -27.32
C GLN A 150 -6.15 -7.00 -27.22
N THR A 151 -5.72 -6.42 -26.10
CA THR A 151 -5.84 -4.98 -25.85
C THR A 151 -4.64 -4.19 -26.39
N ARG A 152 -3.52 -4.87 -26.69
CA ARG A 152 -2.20 -4.28 -26.96
C ARG A 152 -1.68 -3.36 -25.84
N CYS A 153 -2.29 -3.41 -24.66
CA CYS A 153 -1.80 -2.72 -23.49
C CYS A 153 -0.47 -3.35 -23.03
N ARG A 154 0.48 -2.51 -22.61
CA ARG A 154 1.79 -2.94 -22.11
C ARG A 154 1.97 -2.67 -20.62
N ILE A 155 1.09 -1.91 -20.00
CA ILE A 155 1.24 -1.45 -18.61
C ILE A 155 0.15 -2.08 -17.75
N PHE A 156 0.57 -2.90 -16.80
CA PHE A 156 -0.28 -3.64 -15.89
C PHE A 156 0.04 -3.25 -14.47
N ILE A 157 -0.98 -2.94 -13.68
CA ILE A 157 -0.86 -2.73 -12.23
C ILE A 157 -1.79 -3.75 -11.57
N VAL A 158 -1.24 -4.60 -10.69
CA VAL A 158 -1.98 -5.72 -10.08
C VAL A 158 -2.15 -5.48 -8.59
N ASP A 159 -3.38 -5.15 -8.19
CA ASP A 159 -3.80 -4.82 -6.83
C ASP A 159 -4.83 -5.84 -6.30
N ASN A 160 -4.50 -6.77 -5.42
CA ASN A 160 -3.21 -7.05 -4.80
C ASN A 160 -2.92 -8.54 -5.00
N LEU A 161 -1.65 -8.93 -5.08
CA LEU A 161 -1.29 -10.35 -5.19
C LEU A 161 -1.53 -11.14 -3.88
N THR A 162 -2.22 -10.60 -2.88
CA THR A 162 -2.52 -11.25 -1.59
C THR A 162 -3.15 -12.63 -1.75
N TYR A 163 -4.03 -12.81 -2.74
CA TYR A 163 -4.64 -14.12 -3.04
C TYR A 163 -3.64 -15.14 -3.56
N LEU A 164 -2.62 -14.67 -4.29
CA LEU A 164 -1.48 -15.48 -4.69
C LEU A 164 -0.53 -15.72 -3.50
N CYS A 165 -0.47 -14.77 -2.55
CA CYS A 165 0.27 -14.82 -1.29
C CYS A 165 -0.20 -15.89 -0.30
N CYS A 166 -1.49 -16.21 -0.25
CA CYS A 166 -2.00 -17.26 0.64
C CYS A 166 -1.52 -18.66 0.22
N ALA A 167 -1.24 -18.90 -1.06
CA ALA A 167 -0.52 -20.09 -1.52
C ALA A 167 1.00 -20.04 -1.21
N MET A 168 1.54 -18.88 -0.81
CA MET A 168 2.98 -18.65 -0.59
C MET A 168 3.51 -19.11 0.77
N GLU A 169 2.67 -19.61 1.67
CA GLU A 169 3.17 -20.45 2.78
C GLU A 169 3.90 -21.70 2.24
N LYS A 170 3.59 -22.11 1.00
CA LYS A 170 4.38 -23.07 0.21
C LYS A 170 5.21 -22.30 -0.83
N GLY A 171 6.43 -21.91 -0.46
CA GLY A 171 7.31 -21.02 -1.25
C GLY A 171 7.59 -21.41 -2.72
N ASP A 172 7.19 -22.59 -3.18
CA ASP A 172 7.37 -23.05 -4.56
C ASP A 172 6.32 -22.47 -5.54
N ALA A 173 5.10 -22.17 -5.09
CA ALA A 173 4.05 -21.59 -5.95
C ALA A 173 4.34 -20.13 -6.30
N ALA A 174 4.74 -19.36 -5.28
CA ALA A 174 5.14 -17.96 -5.42
C ALA A 174 6.23 -17.75 -6.49
N GLY A 175 7.25 -18.62 -6.47
CA GLY A 175 8.36 -18.57 -7.42
C GLY A 175 7.92 -18.86 -8.85
N ARG A 176 7.02 -19.82 -9.07
CA ARG A 176 6.50 -20.15 -10.41
C ARG A 176 5.73 -19.00 -11.02
N LEU A 177 4.83 -18.39 -10.24
CA LEU A 177 4.07 -17.22 -10.69
C LEU A 177 5.01 -16.08 -11.10
N MET A 178 6.00 -15.76 -10.27
CA MET A 178 6.95 -14.69 -10.59
C MET A 178 7.78 -15.01 -11.83
N ILE A 179 8.17 -16.27 -12.04
CA ILE A 179 8.82 -16.72 -13.28
C ILE A 179 7.88 -16.51 -14.47
N GLN A 180 6.61 -16.88 -14.35
CA GLN A 180 5.62 -16.71 -15.41
C GLN A 180 5.37 -15.24 -15.74
N LEU A 181 5.20 -14.36 -14.74
CA LEU A 181 5.10 -12.92 -14.94
C LEU A 181 6.34 -12.35 -15.63
N ASN A 182 7.55 -12.77 -15.22
CA ASN A 182 8.79 -12.36 -15.86
C ASN A 182 8.90 -12.86 -17.31
N ASN A 183 8.35 -14.04 -17.61
CA ASN A 183 8.29 -14.57 -18.97
C ASN A 183 7.30 -13.76 -19.82
N LEU A 184 6.13 -13.40 -19.30
CA LEU A 184 5.17 -12.53 -19.99
C LEU A 184 5.77 -11.15 -20.23
N LYS A 185 6.43 -10.58 -19.22
CA LYS A 185 7.19 -9.32 -19.29
C LYS A 185 8.15 -9.31 -20.48
N LYS A 186 8.99 -10.35 -20.59
CA LYS A 186 9.97 -10.47 -21.68
C LYS A 186 9.33 -10.76 -23.03
N ARG A 187 8.32 -11.64 -23.08
CA ARG A 187 7.68 -12.08 -24.32
C ARG A 187 6.88 -10.98 -25.00
N TYR A 188 6.17 -10.16 -24.21
CA TYR A 188 5.27 -9.13 -24.73
C TYR A 188 5.74 -7.70 -24.47
N GLY A 189 6.92 -7.51 -23.86
CA GLY A 189 7.42 -6.19 -23.49
C GLY A 189 6.53 -5.49 -22.47
N LEU A 190 6.04 -6.23 -21.46
CA LEU A 190 5.15 -5.67 -20.46
C LEU A 190 5.92 -4.93 -19.38
N SER A 191 5.29 -3.92 -18.80
CA SER A 191 5.68 -3.28 -17.57
C SER A 191 4.62 -3.65 -16.55
N ILE A 192 5.02 -4.33 -15.46
CA ILE A 192 4.07 -4.89 -14.48
C ILE A 192 4.44 -4.36 -13.10
N LEU A 193 3.53 -3.59 -12.49
CA LEU A 193 3.62 -3.21 -11.08
C LEU A 193 2.75 -4.14 -10.24
N VAL A 194 3.36 -4.79 -9.28
CA VAL A 194 2.73 -5.72 -8.36
C VAL A 194 2.59 -5.06 -6.99
N LEU A 195 1.37 -5.05 -6.45
CA LEU A 195 1.14 -4.68 -5.07
C LEU A 195 1.26 -5.93 -4.19
N ALA A 196 1.88 -5.76 -3.01
CA ALA A 196 2.04 -6.82 -2.02
C ALA A 196 1.77 -6.29 -0.60
N HIS A 197 1.18 -7.11 0.26
CA HIS A 197 1.16 -6.82 1.70
C HIS A 197 2.42 -7.28 2.39
N THR A 198 2.79 -6.54 3.42
CA THR A 198 3.69 -7.01 4.47
C THR A 198 2.90 -7.38 5.71
N PRO A 199 3.33 -8.40 6.48
CA PRO A 199 2.81 -8.64 7.81
C PRO A 199 2.91 -7.35 8.64
N LYS A 200 2.01 -7.14 9.61
CA LYS A 200 2.05 -5.95 10.47
C LYS A 200 3.41 -5.80 11.14
N ARG A 201 4.02 -4.63 11.02
CA ARG A 201 5.35 -4.35 11.57
C ARG A 201 5.32 -3.41 12.76
N SER A 202 6.39 -3.46 13.57
CA SER A 202 6.66 -2.37 14.49
C SER A 202 7.20 -1.16 13.73
N LEU A 203 6.79 0.03 14.15
CA LEU A 203 7.28 1.31 13.65
C LEU A 203 8.68 1.66 14.20
N ASP A 204 9.25 0.81 15.05
CA ASP A 204 10.55 1.03 15.67
C ASP A 204 11.73 0.69 14.73
N CYS A 205 11.47 -0.03 13.63
CA CYS A 205 12.49 -0.57 12.76
C CYS A 205 12.40 -0.01 11.32
N PRO A 206 13.54 0.31 10.67
CA PRO A 206 13.60 0.62 9.25
C PRO A 206 12.96 -0.46 8.38
N ILE A 207 12.39 -0.07 7.25
CA ILE A 207 11.89 -1.02 6.26
C ILE A 207 13.02 -1.50 5.35
N THR A 208 13.16 -2.81 5.18
CA THR A 208 14.24 -3.45 4.44
C THR A 208 13.69 -4.46 3.45
N SER A 209 14.57 -4.99 2.60
CA SER A 209 14.23 -6.06 1.65
C SER A 209 13.69 -7.34 2.33
N ASN A 210 13.99 -7.56 3.62
CA ASN A 210 13.55 -8.75 4.35
C ASN A 210 12.05 -8.71 4.68
N ASP A 211 11.44 -7.53 4.58
CA ASP A 211 10.06 -7.34 5.01
C ASP A 211 9.04 -7.71 3.93
N LEU A 212 9.48 -7.88 2.69
CA LEU A 212 8.65 -8.36 1.59
C LEU A 212 8.29 -9.84 1.79
N ALA A 213 7.14 -10.09 2.41
CA ALA A 213 6.51 -11.40 2.62
C ALA A 213 7.47 -12.50 3.15
N GLY A 214 8.51 -12.12 3.90
CA GLY A 214 9.50 -13.05 4.48
C GLY A 214 10.34 -13.84 3.46
N SER A 215 10.25 -13.55 2.16
CA SER A 215 10.88 -14.36 1.11
C SER A 215 11.93 -13.57 0.34
N LYS A 216 13.21 -13.76 0.72
CA LYS A 216 14.35 -13.31 -0.10
C LYS A 216 14.27 -13.82 -1.54
N ARG A 217 13.58 -14.95 -1.78
CA ARG A 217 13.38 -15.51 -3.11
C ARG A 217 12.50 -14.60 -3.97
N LEU A 218 11.40 -14.05 -3.43
CA LEU A 218 10.51 -13.14 -4.15
C LEU A 218 11.21 -11.85 -4.55
N TYR A 219 11.96 -11.28 -3.60
CA TYR A 219 12.75 -10.07 -3.83
C TYR A 219 13.69 -10.18 -5.05
N ASN A 220 14.19 -11.38 -5.36
CA ASN A 220 15.10 -11.60 -6.48
C ASN A 220 14.42 -11.48 -7.85
N PHE A 221 13.12 -11.74 -7.95
CA PHE A 221 12.38 -11.71 -9.22
C PHE A 221 12.03 -10.29 -9.68
N PHE A 222 11.83 -9.36 -8.74
CA PHE A 222 11.52 -7.98 -9.07
C PHE A 222 12.73 -7.25 -9.64
N ASP A 223 12.50 -6.38 -10.61
CA ASP A 223 13.54 -5.50 -11.14
C ASP A 223 13.72 -4.29 -10.21
N SER A 224 12.61 -3.65 -9.83
CA SER A 224 12.57 -2.56 -8.85
C SER A 224 11.58 -2.85 -7.72
N VAL A 225 11.90 -2.37 -6.53
CA VAL A 225 11.09 -2.57 -5.32
C VAL A 225 11.08 -1.29 -4.53
N PHE A 226 9.90 -0.81 -4.17
CA PHE A 226 9.70 0.36 -3.34
C PHE A 226 8.57 0.13 -2.34
N VAL A 227 8.59 0.92 -1.27
CA VAL A 227 7.76 0.68 -0.09
C VAL A 227 7.08 1.96 0.37
N ILE A 228 5.88 1.82 0.91
CA ILE A 228 5.21 2.88 1.68
C ILE A 228 5.33 2.55 3.16
N GLY A 229 5.97 3.44 3.92
CA GLY A 229 6.00 3.40 5.37
C GLY A 229 4.99 4.36 5.98
N LYS A 230 4.47 3.99 7.16
CA LYS A 230 3.69 4.90 8.00
C LYS A 230 4.64 5.67 8.92
N SER A 231 4.45 6.98 9.01
CA SER A 231 5.23 7.82 9.93
C SER A 231 4.78 7.61 11.37
N ALA A 232 5.73 7.54 12.30
CA ALA A 232 5.46 7.59 13.74
C ALA A 232 5.24 9.03 14.26
N LEU A 233 5.64 10.06 13.48
CA LEU A 233 5.47 11.47 13.86
C LEU A 233 4.00 11.90 13.80
N ASP A 234 3.29 11.43 12.77
CA ASP A 234 1.89 11.76 12.52
C ASP A 234 1.21 10.58 11.82
N GLY A 235 0.02 10.21 12.30
CA GLY A 235 -0.75 9.10 11.76
C GLY A 235 -1.24 9.29 10.32
N GLY A 236 -1.33 10.54 9.84
CA GLY A 236 -1.68 10.91 8.46
C GLY A 236 -0.50 10.85 7.49
N LEU A 237 0.73 10.97 7.99
CA LEU A 237 1.93 11.00 7.15
C LEU A 237 2.34 9.60 6.68
N ARG A 238 2.81 9.54 5.44
CA ARG A 238 3.40 8.38 4.77
C ARG A 238 4.75 8.78 4.22
N TYR A 239 5.65 7.82 4.12
CA TYR A 239 6.90 8.01 3.39
C TYR A 239 7.08 6.91 2.35
N VAL A 240 7.70 7.24 1.22
CA VAL A 240 8.00 6.29 0.14
C VAL A 240 9.50 6.24 -0.08
N LYS A 241 10.03 5.02 -0.22
CA LYS A 241 11.45 4.81 -0.53
C LYS A 241 11.69 3.58 -1.40
N GLN A 242 12.83 3.55 -2.06
CA GLN A 242 13.35 2.47 -2.86
C GLN A 242 14.11 1.47 -1.98
N LEU A 243 13.97 0.20 -2.32
CA LEU A 243 14.74 -0.91 -1.74
C LEU A 243 15.57 -1.62 -2.81
N LYS A 244 15.05 -1.68 -4.05
CA LYS A 244 15.73 -2.27 -5.21
C LYS A 244 15.58 -1.36 -6.41
N VAL A 245 16.69 -1.14 -7.11
CA VAL A 245 16.73 -0.45 -8.40
C VAL A 245 17.65 -1.25 -9.32
N ARG A 246 17.16 -1.66 -10.49
CA ARG A 246 17.97 -2.27 -11.56
C ARG A 246 18.36 -1.25 -12.62
N TYR A 247 17.42 -0.38 -12.95
CA TYR A 247 17.58 0.67 -13.94
C TYR A 247 17.72 2.03 -13.25
N GLY A 248 18.81 2.76 -13.53
CA GLY A 248 19.10 4.05 -12.90
C GLY A 248 19.79 3.94 -11.54
N THR A 249 19.77 5.03 -10.78
CA THR A 249 20.42 5.15 -9.46
C THR A 249 19.40 5.20 -8.33
N PHE A 250 19.79 4.70 -7.16
CA PHE A 250 19.04 4.93 -5.92
C PHE A 250 18.94 6.44 -5.68
N SER A 251 17.72 6.96 -5.74
CA SER A 251 17.41 8.38 -5.54
C SER A 251 16.68 8.61 -4.22
N TYR A 252 15.94 7.59 -3.75
CA TYR A 252 15.14 7.67 -2.53
C TYR A 252 15.43 6.48 -1.63
N ASP A 253 16.49 6.53 -0.84
CA ASP A 253 16.86 5.47 0.11
C ASP A 253 16.44 5.84 1.54
N ALA A 254 17.07 5.24 2.55
CA ALA A 254 16.76 5.51 3.96
C ALA A 254 17.13 6.95 4.40
N ASP A 255 18.06 7.60 3.71
CA ASP A 255 18.51 8.95 4.03
C ASP A 255 17.75 10.03 3.23
N ASN A 256 16.99 9.63 2.21
CA ASN A 256 16.19 10.52 1.38
C ASN A 256 14.82 9.91 1.02
N VAL A 257 13.91 9.81 1.99
CA VAL A 257 12.54 9.34 1.74
C VAL A 257 11.65 10.47 1.25
N ILE A 258 10.68 10.18 0.38
CA ILE A 258 9.66 11.15 -0.01
C ILE A 258 8.52 11.12 1.02
N VAL A 259 8.15 12.26 1.57
CA VAL A 259 7.08 12.39 2.56
C VAL A 259 5.80 12.86 1.86
N TYR A 260 4.70 12.17 2.18
CA TYR A 260 3.37 12.43 1.67
C TYR A 260 2.34 12.48 2.79
N GLU A 261 1.23 13.14 2.50
CA GLU A 261 -0.01 13.04 3.26
C GLU A 261 -1.11 12.52 2.34
N ILE A 262 -2.01 11.68 2.88
CA ILE A 262 -3.15 11.20 2.10
C ILE A 262 -4.28 12.21 2.27
N GLU A 263 -4.61 12.90 1.19
CA GLU A 263 -5.69 13.89 1.16
C GLU A 263 -6.63 13.62 0.00
N LYS A 264 -7.85 14.12 0.11
CA LYS A 264 -8.80 14.15 -0.99
C LYS A 264 -8.82 15.54 -1.57
N THR A 265 -8.18 15.72 -2.72
CA THR A 265 -8.18 16.98 -3.45
C THR A 265 -9.32 16.94 -4.45
N ASP A 266 -10.33 17.80 -4.26
CA ASP A 266 -11.61 17.73 -4.98
C ASP A 266 -12.24 16.33 -4.85
N ALA A 267 -12.35 15.62 -5.96
CA ALA A 267 -12.88 14.26 -6.02
C ALA A 267 -11.79 13.18 -5.94
N PHE A 268 -10.50 13.54 -5.89
CA PHE A 268 -9.39 12.59 -6.04
C PHE A 268 -8.64 12.33 -4.73
N LEU A 269 -8.80 11.13 -4.17
CA LEU A 269 -8.03 10.67 -3.02
C LEU A 269 -6.61 10.30 -3.46
N GLN A 270 -5.60 10.98 -2.94
CA GLN A 270 -4.22 10.89 -3.45
C GLN A 270 -3.16 11.14 -2.36
N PHE A 271 -1.91 10.84 -2.71
CA PHE A 271 -0.72 11.21 -1.97
C PHE A 271 -0.30 12.62 -2.40
N VAL A 272 -0.37 13.57 -1.45
CA VAL A 272 0.07 14.96 -1.63
C VAL A 272 1.47 15.11 -1.06
N PHE A 273 2.41 15.57 -1.90
CA PHE A 273 3.81 15.74 -1.53
C PHE A 273 3.98 16.77 -0.41
N ARG A 274 4.80 16.45 0.60
CA ARG A 274 5.09 17.31 1.75
C ARG A 274 6.57 17.67 1.88
N GLY A 275 7.47 16.89 1.29
CA GLY A 275 8.91 17.15 1.35
C GLY A 275 9.74 15.88 1.31
N TYR A 276 11.00 16.02 1.68
CA TYR A 276 11.94 14.92 1.85
C TYR A 276 12.38 14.83 3.31
N SER A 277 12.76 13.64 3.76
CA SER A 277 13.16 13.37 5.14
C SER A 277 14.10 12.16 5.20
N THR A 278 14.60 11.83 6.37
CA THR A 278 15.24 10.53 6.64
C THR A 278 14.20 9.54 7.17
N GLU A 279 14.30 8.26 6.82
CA GLU A 279 13.42 7.23 7.37
C GLU A 279 13.49 7.22 8.90
N LYS A 280 14.70 7.42 9.46
CA LYS A 280 14.95 7.43 10.90
C LYS A 280 14.08 8.43 11.65
N GLU A 281 13.77 9.58 11.07
CA GLU A 281 12.87 10.58 11.67
C GLU A 281 11.42 10.12 11.75
N HIS A 282 11.02 9.21 10.87
CA HIS A 282 9.68 8.64 10.81
C HIS A 282 9.53 7.36 11.65
N LEU A 283 10.61 6.84 12.25
CA LEU A 283 10.56 5.70 13.15
C LEU A 283 10.18 6.12 14.57
N LYS A 284 9.54 5.20 15.29
CA LYS A 284 9.21 5.38 16.70
C LYS A 284 10.51 5.36 17.54
N LYS A 285 10.65 6.31 18.46
CA LYS A 285 11.92 6.47 19.19
C LYS A 285 12.05 5.43 20.30
N PRO A 286 13.26 4.89 20.55
CA PRO A 286 13.52 4.04 21.72
C PRO A 286 13.13 4.79 22.99
N GLY A 287 12.11 4.28 23.71
CA GLY A 287 11.53 4.92 24.90
C GLY A 287 10.05 5.33 24.76
N ASP A 288 9.50 5.38 23.54
CA ASP A 288 8.09 5.73 23.33
C ASP A 288 7.10 4.64 23.77
N ASN A 289 7.54 3.38 23.84
CA ASN A 289 6.71 2.29 24.39
C ASN A 289 6.56 2.41 25.92
N GLU A 290 7.65 2.70 26.63
CA GLU A 290 7.60 2.93 28.08
C GLU A 290 6.89 4.23 28.42
N SER A 291 7.14 5.31 27.68
CA SER A 291 6.48 6.60 27.92
C SER A 291 4.98 6.55 27.58
N GLY A 292 4.57 5.92 26.48
CA GLY A 292 3.17 5.83 26.08
C GLY A 292 2.32 4.92 26.98
N GLN A 293 2.83 3.74 27.35
CA GLN A 293 2.15 2.85 28.31
C GLN A 293 2.11 3.48 29.71
N ARG A 294 3.19 4.17 30.10
CA ARG A 294 3.25 4.90 31.37
C ARG A 294 2.32 6.10 31.39
N ASP A 295 2.22 6.87 30.30
CA ASP A 295 1.31 8.00 30.18
C ASP A 295 -0.15 7.52 30.25
N CYS A 296 -0.50 6.43 29.56
CA CYS A 296 -1.82 5.80 29.69
C CYS A 296 -2.11 5.35 31.13
N LEU A 297 -1.16 4.71 31.79
CA LEU A 297 -1.30 4.26 33.18
C LEU A 297 -1.43 5.45 34.15
N ILE A 298 -0.66 6.53 33.94
CA ILE A 298 -0.76 7.78 34.71
C ILE A 298 -2.17 8.38 34.57
N LEU A 299 -2.71 8.43 33.35
CA LEU A 299 -4.04 8.98 33.09
C LEU A 299 -5.14 8.11 33.71
N GLN A 300 -5.03 6.78 33.63
CA GLN A 300 -5.97 5.85 34.24
C GLN A 300 -5.96 5.92 35.78
N LEU A 301 -4.77 6.01 36.39
CA LEU A 301 -4.63 6.17 37.83
C LEU A 301 -5.13 7.55 38.32
N SER A 302 -4.96 8.60 37.51
CA SER A 302 -5.52 9.92 37.80
C SER A 302 -7.04 9.94 37.68
N GLN A 303 -7.63 9.23 36.71
CA GLN A 303 -9.08 9.13 36.55
C GLN A 303 -9.75 8.30 37.65
N SER A 304 -9.04 7.34 38.24
CA SER A 304 -9.49 6.58 39.41
C SER A 304 -9.30 7.30 40.75
N GLY A 305 -8.94 8.59 40.73
CA GLY A 305 -8.91 9.46 41.90
C GLY A 305 -7.64 9.42 42.75
N LYS A 306 -6.59 8.73 42.30
CA LYS A 306 -5.30 8.69 43.02
C LYS A 306 -4.57 10.03 42.96
N SER A 307 -3.86 10.37 44.03
CA SER A 307 -3.07 11.59 44.11
C SER A 307 -1.81 11.52 43.24
N VAL A 308 -1.32 12.68 42.79
CA VAL A 308 -0.06 12.80 42.03
C VAL A 308 1.13 12.14 42.75
N ARG A 309 1.12 12.10 44.09
CA ARG A 309 2.16 11.47 44.89
C ARG A 309 2.11 9.93 44.80
N GLU A 310 0.93 9.34 44.84
CA GLU A 310 0.73 7.88 44.75
C GLU A 310 1.00 7.37 43.33
N ILE A 311 0.59 8.15 42.32
CA ILE A 311 0.87 7.85 40.92
C ILE A 311 2.39 7.86 40.69
N ALA A 312 3.08 8.91 41.13
CA ALA A 312 4.53 9.05 41.01
C ALA A 312 5.30 7.86 41.63
N SER A 313 4.87 7.35 42.79
CA SER A 313 5.46 6.15 43.39
C SER A 313 5.15 4.87 42.62
N GLN A 314 3.95 4.75 42.04
CA GLN A 314 3.51 3.54 41.34
C GLN A 314 4.13 3.39 39.94
N VAL A 315 4.36 4.51 39.24
CA VAL A 315 4.98 4.54 37.89
C VAL A 315 6.47 4.92 37.92
N ASN A 316 7.07 4.95 39.11
CA ASN A 316 8.48 5.25 39.37
C ASN A 316 8.98 6.51 38.64
N CYS A 317 8.37 7.66 38.92
CA CYS A 317 8.72 8.93 38.27
C CYS A 317 8.54 10.17 39.12
N GLY A 318 9.17 11.28 38.69
CA GLY A 318 9.06 12.57 39.35
C GLY A 318 7.64 13.13 39.31
N LYS A 319 7.18 13.70 40.43
CA LYS A 319 5.84 14.34 40.58
C LYS A 319 5.56 15.39 39.50
N SER A 320 6.58 16.14 39.10
CA SER A 320 6.50 17.16 38.04
C SER A 320 6.15 16.55 36.68
N THR A 321 6.69 15.37 36.37
CA THR A 321 6.40 14.64 35.13
C THR A 321 4.95 14.17 35.10
N VAL A 322 4.46 13.59 36.21
CA VAL A 322 3.06 13.17 36.37
C VAL A 322 2.10 14.36 36.22
N SER A 323 2.40 15.48 36.89
CA SER A 323 1.55 16.68 36.84
C SER A 323 1.46 17.26 35.43
N ARG A 324 2.59 17.30 34.69
CA ARG A 324 2.64 17.79 33.31
C ARG A 324 1.80 16.94 32.36
N ILE A 325 1.83 15.61 32.50
CA ILE A 325 1.06 14.68 31.66
C ILE A 325 -0.44 14.82 31.92
N ILE A 326 -0.85 14.91 33.19
CA ILE A 326 -2.25 15.11 33.58
C ILE A 326 -2.76 16.47 33.06
N GLN A 327 -1.93 17.51 33.13
CA GLN A 327 -2.28 18.85 32.66
C GLN A 327 -2.41 18.91 31.13
N ARG A 328 -1.45 18.34 30.39
CA ARG A 328 -1.51 18.23 28.91
C ARG A 328 -2.81 17.56 28.46
N SER A 329 -3.20 16.44 29.08
CA SER A 329 -4.47 15.75 28.78
C SER A 329 -5.73 16.56 29.10
N LYS A 330 -5.67 17.50 30.05
CA LYS A 330 -6.79 18.42 30.33
C LYS A 330 -6.86 19.54 29.30
N GLU A 331 -5.71 20.05 28.87
CA GLU A 331 -5.61 21.07 27.82
C GLU A 331 -6.08 20.50 26.46
N ASP A 332 -5.67 19.29 26.11
CA ASP A 332 -6.11 18.58 24.89
C ASP A 332 -7.63 18.30 24.90
N ARG A 333 -8.21 17.97 26.08
CA ARG A 333 -9.66 17.81 26.25
C ARG A 333 -10.44 19.12 26.15
N ASN A 334 -9.85 20.23 26.58
CA ASN A 334 -10.48 21.55 26.49
C ASN A 334 -10.39 22.15 25.08
N ALA A 335 -9.38 21.77 24.29
CA ALA A 335 -9.27 22.16 22.88
C ALA A 335 -10.25 21.40 21.96
N ALA A 336 -10.67 20.19 22.35
CA ALA A 336 -11.54 19.33 21.56
C ALA A 336 -13.06 19.58 21.74
N VAL A 337 -13.47 20.57 22.55
CA VAL A 337 -14.90 20.91 22.76
C VAL A 337 -15.19 22.31 22.21
N PRO A 338 -15.92 22.46 21.09
CA PRO A 338 -16.48 23.74 20.70
C PRO A 338 -17.55 24.12 21.73
N GLY A 339 -17.36 25.25 22.41
CA GLY A 339 -18.32 25.78 23.37
C GLY A 339 -19.65 26.11 22.69
N VAL A 340 -20.69 25.34 22.98
CA VAL A 340 -22.08 25.72 22.68
C VAL A 340 -22.48 26.83 23.65
N PRO A 341 -22.93 28.01 23.19
CA PRO A 341 -23.40 29.05 24.09
C PRO A 341 -24.70 28.62 24.78
N LEU A 342 -24.72 28.70 26.11
CA LEU A 342 -25.94 28.63 26.91
C LEU A 342 -26.89 29.76 26.51
N SER A 343 -27.99 29.43 25.83
CA SER A 343 -29.10 30.34 25.59
C SER A 343 -29.81 30.69 26.91
N ARG A 344 -29.78 31.97 27.27
CA ARG A 344 -30.55 32.57 28.36
C ARG A 344 -32.08 32.45 28.10
N PRO A 345 -32.91 32.34 29.16
CA PRO A 345 -34.35 32.19 29.02
C PRO A 345 -35.00 33.49 28.55
N LYS A 346 -35.96 33.39 27.61
CA LYS A 346 -36.88 34.48 27.29
C LYS A 346 -38.06 34.44 28.25
N GLU A 347 -38.21 35.52 29.02
CA GLU A 347 -39.49 35.92 29.58
C GLU A 347 -40.45 36.28 28.43
N ASN A 348 -41.69 35.79 28.52
CA ASN A 348 -42.93 36.56 28.29
C ASN A 348 -44.12 35.65 28.60
N GLY A 349 -44.99 36.12 29.51
CA GLY A 349 -46.15 35.38 29.99
C GLY A 349 -47.35 35.40 29.02
N THR A 350 -48.39 34.64 29.35
CA THR A 350 -49.68 35.13 29.88
C THR A 350 -50.65 33.94 30.08
N MET A 351 -51.41 34.02 31.17
CA MET A 351 -52.60 33.27 31.64
C MET A 351 -53.27 32.19 30.75
N GLY A 352 -53.65 31.09 31.40
CA GLY A 352 -54.70 30.15 30.97
C GLY A 352 -55.05 29.13 32.06
N GLN A 353 -56.30 29.11 32.49
CA GLN A 353 -56.90 28.50 33.70
C GLN A 353 -56.76 26.98 33.92
N VAL A 354 -56.60 26.63 35.20
CA VAL A 354 -57.33 25.65 36.05
C VAL A 354 -58.06 24.46 35.41
N GLY A 355 -57.71 23.25 35.86
CA GLY A 355 -58.55 22.05 35.83
C GLY A 355 -57.96 20.92 36.70
N GLN A 356 -58.69 20.53 37.76
CA GLN A 356 -58.33 19.52 38.77
C GLN A 356 -58.61 18.05 38.35
N HIS A 357 -58.08 17.12 39.17
CA HIS A 357 -58.36 15.68 39.29
C HIS A 357 -57.63 14.74 38.31
N GLY A 358 -57.06 13.59 38.71
CA GLY A 358 -56.95 12.92 40.01
C GLY A 358 -56.27 11.54 39.84
N THR A 359 -55.82 11.01 40.98
CA THR A 359 -55.68 9.58 41.37
C THR A 359 -54.69 8.62 40.65
N ASP A 360 -53.78 8.11 41.49
CA ASP A 360 -53.42 6.70 41.74
C ASP A 360 -52.76 5.83 40.65
N GLY A 361 -51.73 5.08 41.08
CA GLY A 361 -51.33 3.84 40.39
C GLY A 361 -49.88 3.40 40.56
N THR A 362 -49.64 2.58 41.58
CA THR A 362 -48.36 2.03 42.07
C THR A 362 -47.74 0.90 41.21
N SER A 363 -46.42 0.69 41.38
CA SER A 363 -45.64 -0.57 41.23
C SER A 363 -45.42 -1.16 39.82
N GLY A 364 -44.32 -1.81 39.45
CA GLY A 364 -43.07 -2.18 40.12
C GLY A 364 -42.24 -3.14 39.23
N ILE A 365 -40.92 -2.92 39.22
CA ILE A 365 -39.81 -3.90 39.34
C ILE A 365 -39.59 -5.05 38.30
N ALA A 366 -38.37 -5.00 37.74
CA ALA A 366 -37.40 -6.05 37.38
C ALA A 366 -37.58 -7.00 36.18
N GLY A 367 -36.45 -7.25 35.51
CA GLY A 367 -36.22 -8.44 34.70
C GLY A 367 -35.04 -8.31 33.73
N GLU A 368 -33.81 -8.44 34.22
CA GLU A 368 -32.64 -8.80 33.41
C GLU A 368 -32.83 -10.21 32.82
N ALA A 369 -32.46 -10.43 31.56
CA ALA A 369 -32.16 -11.77 31.05
C ALA A 369 -31.07 -11.70 29.96
N ARG A 370 -29.95 -12.37 30.26
CA ARG A 370 -28.75 -12.59 29.46
C ARG A 370 -29.05 -13.45 28.22
N GLN A 371 -28.42 -13.12 27.11
CA GLN A 371 -28.18 -14.05 26.00
C GLN A 371 -26.79 -14.67 26.17
N ALA A 372 -26.74 -15.99 26.34
CA ALA A 372 -25.55 -16.82 26.21
C ALA A 372 -26.00 -18.17 25.64
N GLU A 373 -25.57 -18.49 24.42
CA GLU A 373 -25.50 -19.85 23.89
C GLU A 373 -24.72 -19.78 22.56
N LEU A 374 -23.52 -20.37 22.54
CA LEU A 374 -22.83 -20.81 21.32
C LEU A 374 -21.75 -21.84 21.71
N PHE A 375 -21.90 -23.02 21.10
CA PHE A 375 -20.94 -24.11 20.90
C PHE A 375 -20.59 -25.05 22.05
N ALA A 376 -21.26 -26.20 22.02
CA ALA A 376 -20.75 -27.48 22.49
C ALA A 376 -20.64 -28.44 21.29
N GLY A 377 -19.50 -29.14 21.20
CA GLY A 377 -19.38 -30.42 20.48
C GLY A 377 -18.37 -30.45 19.34
N HIS A 378 -17.15 -30.92 19.59
CA HIS A 378 -16.74 -32.32 19.35
C HIS A 378 -15.20 -32.42 19.34
N GLU A 379 -14.64 -33.09 20.35
CA GLU A 379 -13.31 -33.71 20.30
C GLU A 379 -13.42 -35.13 20.87
N LYS A 380 -12.93 -36.11 20.09
CA LYS A 380 -12.17 -37.32 20.44
C LYS A 380 -12.04 -38.17 19.15
N GLU A 381 -10.87 -38.15 18.53
CA GLU A 381 -9.83 -39.21 18.61
C GLU A 381 -10.35 -40.60 18.22
N ASP A 382 -9.86 -41.14 17.10
CA ASP A 382 -8.89 -42.24 17.16
C ASP A 382 -8.22 -42.55 15.82
N LYS A 383 -6.96 -42.95 15.92
CA LYS A 383 -6.03 -43.44 14.89
C LYS A 383 -6.24 -44.94 14.66
N PRO A 384 -5.70 -45.57 13.59
CA PRO A 384 -4.25 -45.82 13.43
C PRO A 384 -3.56 -45.08 12.28
#